data_AF-A0A1D6H695-F1
#
_entry.id   AF-A0A1D6H695-F1
#
_cell.length_a   1.000
_cell.length_b   1.000
_cell.length_c   1.000
_cell.angle_alpha   90.00
_cell.angle_beta   90.00
_cell.angle_gamma   90.00
#
_symmetry.space_group_name_H-M   'P 1'
#
loop_
_entity.id
_entity.type
_entity.pdbx_description
1 polymer ?
#
loop_
_entity_poly.entity_id
_entity_poly.type
_entity_poly.pdbx_seq_one_letter_code
_entity_poly.pdbx_strand_id
1 'polypeptide(L)'
;MPDNPTGGGAYLQTSVMAANMRDYVEVVFKNAENLVQSWHIDGYAFWVVYHSSFADDDGITKACSCPLLPLKTHIKGPAPASDPDKADIVDEAITFFRANVFFKNFHVKCSADKLLIYLTFYINIALKRLEGCRTLAVGTKAIINLGLEKVPVPGEPGFPFPGLFTLPQSQEEAELLRNYLKQIREETSGRLLNCAYRANGFPNKWWLAFAKRKFMNIVIL
;
A
#
# COMPACT_ATOMS: atom_id res chain seq x y z
N MET A 1 -22.98 0.84 -12.95
CA MET A 1 -23.72 2.12 -13.17
C MET A 1 -25.05 1.75 -13.80
N PRO A 2 -26.16 2.40 -13.46
CA PRO A 2 -27.40 2.20 -14.19
C PRO A 2 -27.25 2.77 -15.60
N ASP A 3 -27.66 1.99 -16.60
CA ASP A 3 -27.53 2.37 -18.01
C ASP A 3 -28.57 3.41 -18.45
N ASN A 4 -29.48 3.79 -17.56
CA ASN A 4 -30.51 4.78 -17.81
C ASN A 4 -30.88 5.57 -16.53
N PRO A 5 -31.20 6.88 -16.63
CA PRO A 5 -31.69 7.66 -15.49
C PRO A 5 -32.99 7.10 -14.92
N THR A 6 -33.10 7.08 -13.59
CA THR A 6 -34.28 6.59 -12.84
C THR A 6 -35.34 7.66 -12.59
N GLY A 7 -35.17 8.87 -13.13
CA GLY A 7 -36.13 9.97 -13.02
C GLY A 7 -36.22 10.61 -11.62
N GLY A 8 -35.42 10.16 -10.65
CA GLY A 8 -35.31 10.79 -9.33
C GLY A 8 -34.49 12.09 -9.37
N GLY A 9 -34.76 12.99 -8.42
CA GLY A 9 -33.92 14.18 -8.22
C GLY A 9 -32.48 13.78 -7.92
N ALA A 10 -31.51 14.58 -8.39
CA ALA A 10 -30.10 14.33 -8.15
C ALA A 10 -29.80 14.27 -6.65
N TYR A 11 -29.12 13.22 -6.19
CA TYR A 11 -28.71 13.07 -4.80
C TYR A 11 -27.26 12.58 -4.70
N LEU A 12 -26.59 12.91 -3.60
CA LEU A 12 -25.18 12.62 -3.41
C LEU A 12 -24.97 11.11 -3.19
N GLN A 13 -24.13 10.48 -4.01
CA GLN A 13 -23.64 9.11 -3.82
C GLN A 13 -22.13 9.03 -3.95
N THR A 14 -21.54 7.99 -3.37
CA THR A 14 -20.13 7.66 -3.56
C THR A 14 -19.93 7.15 -4.99
N SER A 15 -19.25 7.93 -5.82
CA SER A 15 -18.83 7.48 -7.15
C SER A 15 -17.73 6.42 -7.02
N VAL A 16 -17.94 5.26 -7.65
CA VAL A 16 -16.91 4.22 -7.80
C VAL A 16 -16.52 4.20 -9.27
N MET A 17 -15.36 4.77 -9.59
CA MET A 17 -14.80 4.71 -10.94
C MET A 17 -13.87 3.50 -11.03
N ALA A 18 -14.13 2.62 -11.99
CA ALA A 18 -13.14 1.62 -12.40
C ALA A 18 -12.08 2.34 -13.24
N ALA A 19 -10.84 2.41 -12.74
CA ALA A 19 -9.73 3.03 -13.45
C ALA A 19 -8.68 1.97 -13.79
N ASN A 20 -8.48 1.73 -15.09
CA ASN A 20 -7.34 0.95 -15.59
C ASN A 20 -6.13 1.88 -15.83
N MET A 21 -4.92 1.33 -15.71
CA MET A 21 -3.68 2.10 -15.84
C MET A 21 -3.49 2.60 -17.30
N ARG A 22 -3.60 3.93 -17.49
CA ARG A 22 -3.54 4.70 -18.77
C ARG A 22 -4.87 4.86 -19.54
N ASP A 23 -6.00 4.76 -18.87
CA ASP A 23 -7.25 5.22 -19.47
C ASP A 23 -7.40 6.75 -19.39
N TYR A 24 -8.18 7.34 -20.29
CA TYR A 24 -8.62 8.73 -20.20
C TYR A 24 -10.04 8.77 -19.61
N VAL A 25 -10.32 9.78 -18.80
CA VAL A 25 -11.68 10.05 -18.31
C VAL A 25 -12.25 11.18 -19.17
N GLU A 26 -13.28 10.87 -19.94
CA GLU A 26 -14.06 11.88 -20.65
C GLU A 26 -15.20 12.37 -19.74
N VAL A 27 -15.21 13.68 -19.46
CA VAL A 27 -16.28 14.32 -18.69
C VAL A 27 -17.10 15.17 -19.67
N VAL A 28 -18.28 14.69 -20.04
CA VAL A 28 -19.19 15.39 -20.96
C VAL A 28 -20.20 16.22 -20.17
N PHE A 29 -20.12 17.54 -20.31
CA PHE A 29 -21.09 18.46 -19.72
C PHE A 29 -22.20 18.76 -20.72
N LYS A 30 -23.46 18.51 -20.35
CA LYS A 30 -24.62 18.93 -21.13
C LYS A 30 -25.19 20.21 -20.54
N ASN A 31 -25.03 21.32 -21.25
CA ASN A 31 -25.68 22.59 -20.92
C ASN A 31 -27.03 22.68 -21.66
N ALA A 32 -28.13 22.70 -20.91
CA ALA A 32 -29.49 22.82 -21.46
C ALA A 32 -30.01 24.27 -21.45
N GLU A 33 -29.17 25.23 -21.08
CA GLU A 33 -29.53 26.64 -20.96
C GLU A 33 -29.10 27.43 -22.20
N ASN A 34 -29.79 28.54 -22.47
CA ASN A 34 -29.44 29.47 -23.56
C ASN A 34 -28.31 30.46 -23.17
N LEU A 35 -27.52 30.12 -22.14
CA LEU A 35 -26.42 30.94 -21.63
C LEU A 35 -25.12 30.15 -21.67
N VAL A 36 -24.00 30.83 -21.95
CA VAL A 36 -22.67 30.22 -21.91
C VAL A 36 -22.27 30.00 -20.46
N GLN A 37 -22.04 28.74 -20.09
CA GLN A 37 -21.50 28.37 -18.78
C GLN A 37 -19.97 28.25 -18.87
N SER A 38 -19.26 28.96 -18.00
CA SER A 38 -17.81 28.83 -17.83
C SER A 38 -17.54 28.07 -16.54
N TRP A 39 -16.89 26.91 -16.67
CA TRP A 39 -16.51 26.08 -15.53
C TRP A 39 -15.02 26.22 -15.29
N HIS A 40 -14.64 26.55 -14.06
CA HIS A 40 -13.26 26.50 -13.61
C HIS A 40 -13.00 25.15 -12.95
N ILE A 41 -12.23 24.29 -13.60
CA ILE A 41 -11.83 23.00 -13.03
C ILE A 41 -10.51 23.23 -12.29
N ASP A 42 -10.61 23.66 -11.03
CA ASP A 42 -9.47 23.76 -10.13
C ASP A 42 -9.04 22.36 -9.66
N GLY A 43 -8.17 21.72 -10.43
CA GLY A 43 -7.56 20.44 -10.08
C GLY A 43 -6.18 20.29 -10.70
N TYR A 44 -5.13 20.41 -9.89
CA TYR A 44 -3.75 20.25 -10.38
C TYR A 44 -3.36 18.77 -10.64
N ALA A 45 -4.09 17.80 -10.09
CA ALA A 45 -3.99 16.36 -10.35
C ALA A 45 -5.11 15.58 -9.63
N PHE A 46 -5.63 14.50 -10.22
CA PHE A 46 -6.40 13.47 -9.51
C PHE A 46 -5.59 12.17 -9.47
N TRP A 47 -5.55 11.52 -8.31
CA TRP A 47 -4.80 10.28 -8.11
C TRP A 47 -5.79 9.18 -7.73
N VAL A 48 -5.64 8.01 -8.34
CA VAL A 48 -6.43 6.81 -7.97
C VAL A 48 -5.85 6.24 -6.68
N VAL A 49 -6.69 6.07 -5.65
CA VAL A 49 -6.35 5.31 -4.44
C VAL A 49 -6.69 3.85 -4.70
N TYR A 50 -5.74 2.96 -4.51
CA TYR A 50 -5.98 1.53 -4.55
C TYR A 50 -6.14 0.98 -3.14
N HIS A 51 -7.25 0.30 -2.90
CA HIS A 51 -7.53 -0.46 -1.67
C HIS A 51 -7.24 -1.93 -1.92
N SER A 52 -6.99 -2.66 -0.84
CA SER A 52 -6.77 -4.10 -0.95
C SER A 52 -8.05 -4.82 -1.38
N SER A 53 -7.92 -5.80 -2.27
CA SER A 53 -9.04 -6.64 -2.71
C SER A 53 -9.24 -7.88 -1.84
N PHE A 54 -8.30 -8.16 -0.91
CA PHE A 54 -8.39 -9.30 -0.01
C PHE A 54 -9.55 -9.12 0.97
N ALA A 55 -10.44 -10.12 0.99
CA ALA A 55 -11.59 -10.16 1.88
C ALA A 55 -11.15 -10.38 3.33
N ASP A 56 -11.79 -9.64 4.24
CA ASP A 56 -11.66 -9.82 5.69
C ASP A 56 -12.71 -10.84 6.15
N ASP A 57 -12.55 -12.10 5.74
CA ASP A 57 -13.47 -13.16 6.15
C ASP A 57 -13.33 -13.43 7.67
N ASP A 58 -14.43 -13.80 8.34
CA ASP A 58 -14.46 -14.07 9.79
C ASP A 58 -13.51 -15.20 10.23
N GLY A 59 -13.01 -16.00 9.29
CA GLY A 59 -12.04 -17.07 9.55
C GLY A 59 -10.57 -16.64 9.62
N ILE A 60 -10.25 -15.38 9.30
CA ILE A 60 -8.86 -14.91 9.29
C ILE A 60 -8.44 -14.47 10.69
N THR A 61 -7.36 -15.06 11.20
CA THR A 61 -6.73 -14.66 12.47
C THR A 61 -6.35 -13.18 12.43
N LYS A 62 -6.68 -12.43 13.49
CA LYS A 62 -6.34 -11.00 13.61
C LYS A 62 -5.47 -10.78 14.85
N ALA A 63 -4.49 -9.89 14.73
CA ALA A 63 -3.69 -9.39 15.85
C ALA A 63 -3.65 -7.86 15.77
N CYS A 64 -3.95 -7.16 16.87
CA CYS A 64 -4.04 -5.70 16.92
C CYS A 64 -4.95 -5.13 15.82
N SER A 65 -6.07 -5.81 15.54
CA SER A 65 -7.01 -5.52 14.43
C SER A 65 -6.43 -5.58 13.02
N CYS A 66 -5.22 -6.15 12.87
CA CYS A 66 -4.56 -6.46 11.61
C CYS A 66 -4.87 -7.90 11.20
N PRO A 67 -5.33 -8.16 9.97
CA PRO A 67 -5.52 -9.53 9.49
C PRO A 67 -4.17 -10.19 9.23
N LEU A 68 -4.01 -11.46 9.60
CA LEU A 68 -2.86 -12.28 9.22
C LEU A 68 -3.17 -12.97 7.89
N LEU A 69 -3.06 -12.21 6.80
CA LEU A 69 -3.33 -12.72 5.45
C LEU A 69 -2.31 -13.79 5.04
N PRO A 70 -2.72 -14.82 4.28
CA PRO A 70 -1.82 -15.82 3.71
C PRO A 70 -0.74 -15.20 2.81
N LEU A 71 0.46 -15.76 2.83
CA LEU A 71 1.60 -15.30 2.03
C LEU A 71 2.20 -16.46 1.23
N LYS A 72 2.66 -16.17 0.01
CA LYS A 72 3.57 -17.10 -0.69
C LYS A 72 4.99 -16.78 -0.26
N THR A 73 5.49 -17.50 0.73
CA THR A 73 6.80 -17.22 1.30
C THR A 73 7.49 -18.49 1.75
N HIS A 74 8.82 -18.51 1.63
CA HIS A 74 9.68 -19.53 2.23
C HIS A 74 10.22 -19.09 3.60
N ILE A 75 9.89 -17.88 4.04
CA ILE A 75 10.36 -17.28 5.29
C ILE A 75 9.51 -17.81 6.43
N LYS A 76 10.17 -18.25 7.50
CA LYS A 76 9.48 -18.75 8.70
C LYS A 76 8.72 -17.61 9.38
N GLY A 77 7.46 -17.86 9.74
CA GLY A 77 6.65 -16.94 10.51
C GLY A 77 5.20 -17.40 10.63
N PRO A 78 4.34 -16.59 11.27
CA PRO A 78 2.97 -16.97 11.58
C PRO A 78 1.98 -16.80 10.43
N ALA A 79 2.41 -16.30 9.26
CA ALA A 79 1.53 -16.16 8.09
C ALA A 79 1.02 -17.54 7.63
N PRO A 80 -0.28 -17.69 7.36
CA PRO A 80 -0.80 -18.88 6.70
C PRO A 80 -0.14 -19.07 5.33
N ALA A 81 0.01 -20.32 4.90
CA ALA A 81 0.54 -20.63 3.58
C ALA A 81 -0.47 -20.22 2.49
N SER A 82 -0.02 -19.46 1.50
CA SER A 82 -0.77 -19.20 0.28
C SER A 82 -0.31 -20.11 -0.86
N ASP A 83 -1.18 -20.28 -1.85
CA ASP A 83 -0.87 -20.89 -3.13
C ASP A 83 0.19 -20.02 -3.86
N PRO A 84 1.34 -20.59 -4.31
CA PRO A 84 2.37 -19.84 -5.03
C PRO A 84 1.89 -19.14 -6.30
N ASP A 85 0.85 -19.69 -6.95
CA ASP A 85 0.31 -19.17 -8.21
C ASP A 85 -0.69 -18.02 -7.98
N LYS A 86 -1.12 -17.79 -6.74
CA LYS A 86 -2.02 -16.68 -6.39
C LYS A 86 -1.24 -15.43 -6.00
N ALA A 87 -1.83 -14.27 -6.28
CA ALA A 87 -1.33 -13.00 -5.76
C ALA A 87 -1.56 -12.96 -4.24
N ASP A 88 -0.61 -12.36 -3.51
CA ASP A 88 -0.77 -12.06 -2.09
C ASP A 88 -0.73 -10.54 -1.81
N ILE A 89 -0.86 -10.15 -0.55
CA ILE A 89 -0.89 -8.74 -0.13
C ILE A 89 0.42 -7.99 -0.45
N VAL A 90 1.54 -8.70 -0.55
CA VAL A 90 2.83 -8.10 -0.93
C VAL A 90 2.83 -7.72 -2.40
N ASP A 91 2.25 -8.57 -3.26
CA ASP A 91 2.10 -8.26 -4.68
C ASP A 91 1.16 -7.07 -4.91
N GLU A 92 0.03 -7.00 -4.20
CA GLU A 92 -0.86 -5.84 -4.23
C GLU A 92 -0.11 -4.57 -3.79
N ALA A 93 0.62 -4.63 -2.67
CA ALA A 93 1.34 -3.46 -2.16
C ALA A 93 2.41 -2.95 -3.13
N ILE A 94 3.19 -3.83 -3.75
CA ILE A 94 4.17 -3.44 -4.77
C ILE A 94 3.48 -2.86 -6.00
N THR A 95 2.38 -3.49 -6.45
CA THR A 95 1.61 -3.03 -7.61
C THR A 95 1.01 -1.64 -7.40
N PHE A 96 0.42 -1.41 -6.22
CA PHE A 96 -0.27 -0.17 -5.88
C PHE A 96 0.67 0.93 -5.37
N PHE A 97 1.90 0.58 -4.96
CA PHE A 97 2.84 1.50 -4.31
C PHE A 97 2.99 2.84 -5.03
N ARG A 98 3.21 2.83 -6.35
CA ARG A 98 3.50 4.05 -7.12
C ARG A 98 2.34 5.04 -7.11
N ALA A 99 1.10 4.57 -7.00
CA ALA A 99 -0.06 5.43 -6.83
C ALA A 99 -0.23 5.83 -5.36
N ASN A 100 -0.17 4.85 -4.46
CA ASN A 100 -0.49 5.04 -3.05
C ASN A 100 0.54 5.91 -2.29
N VAL A 101 1.81 5.93 -2.70
CA VAL A 101 2.87 6.70 -2.02
C VAL A 101 2.65 8.22 -2.00
N PHE A 102 1.80 8.75 -2.90
CA PHE A 102 1.51 10.19 -2.95
C PHE A 102 0.49 10.67 -1.93
N PHE A 103 -0.24 9.75 -1.29
CA PHE A 103 -1.34 10.12 -0.42
C PHE A 103 -0.86 10.52 0.98
N LYS A 104 -1.39 11.65 1.44
CA LYS A 104 -1.20 12.15 2.82
C LYS A 104 -2.18 11.54 3.81
N ASN A 105 -3.37 11.20 3.32
CA ASN A 105 -4.45 10.56 4.09
C ASN A 105 -4.90 9.33 3.32
N PHE A 106 -5.07 8.20 4.02
CA PHE A 106 -5.57 6.97 3.44
C PHE A 106 -6.80 6.52 4.24
N HIS A 107 -7.96 6.46 3.59
CA HIS A 107 -9.20 6.04 4.25
C HIS A 107 -9.25 4.51 4.30
N VAL A 108 -9.30 3.92 5.49
CA VAL A 108 -9.39 2.46 5.64
C VAL A 108 -10.81 2.01 5.28
N LYS A 109 -10.94 1.11 4.28
CA LYS A 109 -12.23 0.52 3.89
C LYS A 109 -12.40 -0.91 4.39
N CYS A 110 -11.31 -1.67 4.48
CA CYS A 110 -11.30 -3.03 4.99
C CYS A 110 -10.10 -3.25 5.93
N SER A 111 -10.06 -4.38 6.66
CA SER A 111 -8.93 -4.68 7.54
C SER A 111 -7.62 -4.86 6.77
N ALA A 112 -7.68 -5.40 5.54
CA ALA A 112 -6.52 -5.62 4.67
C ALA A 112 -5.85 -4.30 4.24
N ASP A 113 -6.60 -3.19 4.18
CA ASP A 113 -6.01 -1.86 3.92
C ASP A 113 -4.98 -1.47 4.99
N LYS A 114 -5.11 -1.95 6.23
CA LYS A 114 -4.11 -1.67 7.28
C LYS A 114 -2.76 -2.29 6.92
N LEU A 115 -2.75 -3.49 6.37
CA LEU A 115 -1.54 -4.11 5.83
C LEU A 115 -1.03 -3.39 4.60
N LEU A 116 -1.93 -3.00 3.69
CA LEU A 116 -1.54 -2.25 2.49
C LEU A 116 -0.85 -0.92 2.85
N ILE A 117 -1.38 -0.19 3.83
CA ILE A 117 -0.78 1.05 4.38
C ILE A 117 0.60 0.74 4.98
N TYR A 118 0.69 -0.30 5.82
CA TYR A 118 1.94 -0.70 6.45
C TYR A 118 3.02 -1.07 5.42
N LEU A 119 2.66 -1.87 4.41
CA LEU A 119 3.57 -2.30 3.34
C LEU A 119 3.96 -1.13 2.44
N THR A 120 3.03 -0.24 2.11
CA THR A 120 3.33 0.99 1.33
C THR A 120 4.37 1.84 2.05
N PHE A 121 4.21 2.03 3.35
CA PHE A 121 5.19 2.70 4.20
C PHE A 121 6.53 1.96 4.24
N TYR A 122 6.52 0.64 4.42
CA TYR A 122 7.74 -0.15 4.47
C TYR A 122 8.51 -0.10 3.14
N ILE A 123 7.83 -0.20 2.00
CA ILE A 123 8.43 -0.03 0.67
C ILE A 123 9.07 1.36 0.56
N ASN A 124 8.43 2.40 1.10
CA ASN A 124 9.00 3.75 1.11
C ASN A 124 10.31 3.82 1.92
N ILE A 125 10.37 3.20 3.10
CA ILE A 125 11.62 3.07 3.88
C ILE A 125 12.67 2.25 3.12
N ALA A 126 12.28 1.12 2.53
CA ALA A 126 13.17 0.24 1.81
C ALA A 126 13.81 0.93 0.60
N LEU A 127 13.02 1.69 -0.18
CA LEU A 127 13.54 2.52 -1.28
C LEU A 127 14.46 3.62 -0.77
N LYS A 128 14.18 4.20 0.40
CA LYS A 128 15.06 5.18 1.04
C LYS A 128 16.40 4.55 1.45
N ARG A 129 16.39 3.33 2.01
CA ARG A 129 17.60 2.56 2.35
C ARG A 129 18.42 2.18 1.12
N LEU A 130 17.76 1.92 -0.01
CA LEU A 130 18.40 1.65 -1.29
C LEU A 130 18.92 2.91 -1.99
N GLU A 131 18.56 4.12 -1.51
CA GLU A 131 19.05 5.36 -2.08
C GLU A 131 20.59 5.41 -1.99
N GLY A 132 21.25 5.52 -3.15
CA GLY A 132 22.71 5.53 -3.23
C GLY A 132 23.37 4.15 -3.35
N CYS A 133 22.65 3.04 -3.18
CA CYS A 133 23.17 1.69 -3.40
C CYS A 133 23.36 1.43 -4.90
N ARG A 134 24.61 1.55 -5.39
CA ARG A 134 24.92 1.53 -6.84
C ARG A 134 24.88 0.15 -7.51
N THR A 135 24.94 -0.93 -6.74
CA THR A 135 24.95 -2.30 -7.26
C THR A 135 23.94 -3.16 -6.52
N LEU A 136 23.45 -4.21 -7.18
CA LEU A 136 22.54 -5.19 -6.58
C LEU A 136 23.12 -5.78 -5.29
N ALA A 137 24.39 -6.17 -5.25
CA ALA A 137 25.01 -6.76 -4.07
C ALA A 137 24.97 -5.83 -2.84
N VAL A 138 25.26 -4.54 -3.03
CA VAL A 138 25.19 -3.54 -1.94
C VAL A 138 23.74 -3.31 -1.51
N GLY A 139 22.82 -3.22 -2.47
CA GLY A 139 21.39 -3.07 -2.20
C GLY A 139 20.81 -4.26 -1.43
N THR A 140 21.15 -5.48 -1.84
CA THR A 140 20.73 -6.73 -1.18
C THR A 140 21.17 -6.74 0.28
N LYS A 141 22.44 -6.42 0.56
CA LYS A 141 22.93 -6.33 1.95
C LYS A 141 22.18 -5.27 2.76
N ALA A 142 21.93 -4.10 2.17
CA ALA A 142 21.24 -3.00 2.86
C ALA A 142 19.78 -3.34 3.22
N ILE A 143 19.09 -4.03 2.31
CA ILE A 143 17.70 -4.45 2.47
C ILE A 143 17.54 -5.64 3.41
N ILE A 144 18.43 -6.65 3.35
CA ILE A 144 18.44 -7.76 4.32
C ILE A 144 18.61 -7.20 5.74
N ASN A 145 19.56 -6.28 5.94
CA ASN A 145 19.75 -5.64 7.24
C ASN A 145 18.50 -4.90 7.72
N LEU A 146 17.78 -4.21 6.81
CA LEU A 146 16.53 -3.54 7.14
C LEU A 146 15.41 -4.51 7.55
N GLY A 147 15.32 -5.69 6.91
CA GLY A 147 14.35 -6.72 7.26
C GLY A 147 14.59 -7.33 8.66
N LEU A 148 15.86 -7.38 9.09
CA LEU A 148 16.27 -7.92 10.39
C LEU A 148 16.11 -6.94 11.56
N GLU A 149 15.90 -5.65 11.29
CA GLU A 149 15.71 -4.64 12.33
C GLU A 149 14.48 -4.95 13.20
N LYS A 150 14.56 -4.59 14.49
CA LYS A 150 13.46 -4.81 15.44
C LYS A 150 12.21 -4.11 14.92
N VAL A 151 11.14 -4.88 14.72
CA VAL A 151 9.86 -4.37 14.25
C VAL A 151 9.08 -3.82 15.46
N PRO A 152 8.75 -2.52 15.51
CA PRO A 152 7.87 -1.99 16.54
C PRO A 152 6.41 -2.41 16.28
N VAL A 153 5.64 -2.55 17.34
CA VAL A 153 4.20 -2.84 17.30
C VAL A 153 3.38 -1.70 17.94
N PRO A 154 2.05 -1.65 17.76
CA PRO A 154 1.22 -0.57 18.32
C PRO A 154 1.45 -0.37 19.82
N GLY A 155 1.70 0.88 20.21
CA GLY A 155 2.02 1.25 21.60
C GLY A 155 3.52 1.33 21.91
N GLU A 156 4.39 0.79 21.06
CA GLU A 156 5.85 0.90 21.25
C GLU A 156 6.44 2.18 20.63
N PRO A 157 7.53 2.72 21.20
CA PRO A 157 8.29 3.80 20.58
C PRO A 157 8.73 3.43 19.16
N GLY A 158 8.49 4.33 18.21
CA GLY A 158 8.84 4.14 16.80
C GLY A 158 7.76 3.48 15.94
N PHE A 159 6.61 3.09 16.51
CA PHE A 159 5.47 2.67 15.69
C PHE A 159 4.83 3.88 14.99
N PRO A 160 4.74 3.89 13.64
CA PRO A 160 4.48 5.12 12.88
C PRO A 160 2.99 5.43 12.66
N PHE A 161 2.08 4.56 13.09
CA PHE A 161 0.65 4.66 12.77
C PHE A 161 -0.23 4.82 14.02
N PRO A 162 -0.36 6.04 14.57
CA PRO A 162 -1.23 6.28 15.71
C PRO A 162 -2.69 5.98 15.35
N GLY A 163 -3.37 5.16 16.17
CA GLY A 163 -4.80 4.87 16.04
C GLY A 163 -5.21 3.96 14.86
N LEU A 164 -4.29 3.61 13.95
CA LEU A 164 -4.60 2.74 12.81
C LEU A 164 -4.80 1.27 13.24
N PHE A 165 -4.03 0.84 14.24
CA PHE A 165 -4.06 -0.49 14.83
C PHE A 165 -4.50 -0.38 16.28
N THR A 166 -5.21 -1.38 16.77
CA THR A 166 -5.54 -1.46 18.20
C THR A 166 -4.29 -1.78 19.00
N LEU A 167 -4.25 -1.35 20.25
CA LEU A 167 -3.17 -1.76 21.15
C LEU A 167 -3.26 -3.28 21.41
N PRO A 168 -2.12 -3.98 21.55
CA PRO A 168 -2.12 -5.38 21.93
C PRO A 168 -2.75 -5.57 23.31
N GLN A 169 -3.63 -6.57 23.44
CA GLN A 169 -4.28 -6.96 24.70
C GLN A 169 -3.39 -7.87 25.55
N SER A 170 -2.44 -8.57 24.92
CA SER A 170 -1.47 -9.44 25.59
C SER A 170 -0.09 -9.34 24.95
N GLN A 171 0.93 -9.79 25.68
CA GLN A 171 2.29 -9.90 25.14
C GLN A 171 2.34 -10.91 23.97
N GLU A 172 1.56 -11.98 24.04
CA GLU A 172 1.46 -12.99 22.98
C GLU A 172 0.91 -12.39 21.68
N GLU A 173 -0.13 -11.55 21.75
CA GLU A 173 -0.68 -10.85 20.59
C GLU A 173 0.34 -9.87 19.99
N ALA A 174 1.07 -9.15 20.85
CA ALA A 174 2.13 -8.25 20.44
C ALA A 174 3.26 -8.99 19.69
N GLU A 175 3.67 -10.16 20.20
CA GLU A 175 4.70 -11.01 19.57
C GLU A 175 4.19 -11.65 18.28
N LEU A 176 2.93 -12.09 18.24
CA LEU A 176 2.29 -12.62 17.04
C LEU A 176 2.31 -11.59 15.91
N LEU A 177 1.85 -10.37 16.18
CA LEU A 177 1.89 -9.29 15.20
C LEU A 177 3.33 -8.97 14.82
N ARG A 178 4.26 -8.85 15.78
CA ARG A 178 5.66 -8.52 15.50
C ARG A 178 6.29 -9.53 14.54
N ASN A 179 6.06 -10.82 14.79
CA ASN A 179 6.60 -11.90 13.98
C ASN A 179 5.96 -11.94 12.58
N TYR A 180 4.66 -11.67 12.48
CA TYR A 180 3.98 -11.53 11.18
C TYR A 180 4.53 -10.33 10.38
N LEU A 181 4.63 -9.17 11.03
CA LEU A 181 5.16 -7.95 10.43
C LEU A 181 6.64 -8.10 10.02
N LYS A 182 7.42 -8.89 10.75
CA LYS A 182 8.80 -9.25 10.37
C LYS A 182 8.82 -10.12 9.11
N GLN A 183 8.00 -11.17 9.08
CA GLN A 183 7.90 -12.07 7.92
C GLN A 183 7.51 -11.33 6.64
N ILE A 184 6.49 -10.46 6.69
CA ILE A 184 6.07 -9.68 5.51
C ILE A 184 7.14 -8.68 5.07
N ARG A 185 7.93 -8.12 6.00
CA ARG A 185 9.03 -7.19 5.67
C ARG A 185 10.15 -7.90 4.93
N GLU A 186 10.57 -9.07 5.38
CA GLU A 186 11.61 -9.85 4.73
C GLU A 186 11.16 -10.33 3.34
N GLU A 187 9.90 -10.75 3.20
CA GLU A 187 9.33 -11.15 1.90
C GLU A 187 9.24 -9.95 0.94
N THR A 188 8.71 -8.82 1.41
CA THR A 188 8.63 -7.57 0.64
C THR A 188 10.02 -7.09 0.21
N SER A 189 11.00 -7.20 1.10
CA SER A 189 12.40 -6.86 0.82
C SER A 189 12.97 -7.67 -0.34
N GLY A 190 12.79 -8.98 -0.33
CA GLY A 190 13.23 -9.86 -1.42
C GLY A 190 12.58 -9.51 -2.76
N ARG A 191 11.25 -9.34 -2.78
CA ARG A 191 10.51 -9.01 -4.01
C ARG A 191 10.79 -7.61 -4.52
N LEU A 192 11.00 -6.64 -3.64
CA LEU A 192 11.29 -5.25 -4.00
C LEU A 192 12.65 -5.11 -4.71
N LEU A 193 13.64 -5.93 -4.40
CA LEU A 193 14.94 -5.90 -5.09
C LEU A 193 14.79 -6.12 -6.60
N ASN A 194 13.90 -7.01 -7.02
CA ASN A 194 13.60 -7.28 -8.43
C ASN A 194 12.96 -6.08 -9.14
N CYS A 195 12.36 -5.17 -8.37
CA CYS A 195 11.78 -3.93 -8.87
C CYS A 195 12.80 -2.78 -8.87
N ALA A 196 13.58 -2.67 -7.79
CA ALA A 196 14.53 -1.60 -7.54
C ALA A 196 15.84 -1.74 -8.35
N TYR A 197 16.17 -2.93 -8.84
CA TYR A 197 17.31 -3.18 -9.72
C TYR A 197 16.86 -3.79 -11.05
N ARG A 198 17.58 -3.48 -12.12
CA ARG A 198 17.39 -4.09 -13.43
C ARG A 198 18.15 -5.43 -13.50
N ALA A 199 17.82 -6.25 -14.49
CA ALA A 199 18.52 -7.53 -14.74
C ALA A 199 20.04 -7.38 -14.92
N ASN A 200 20.51 -6.21 -15.37
CA ASN A 200 21.94 -5.90 -15.50
C ASN A 200 22.61 -5.46 -14.18
N GLY A 201 21.91 -5.56 -13.04
CA GLY A 201 22.43 -5.23 -11.71
C GLY A 201 22.47 -3.74 -11.36
N PHE A 202 22.07 -2.86 -12.29
CA PHE A 202 22.05 -1.42 -12.05
C PHE A 202 20.73 -0.95 -11.43
N PRO A 203 20.75 0.15 -10.65
CA PRO A 203 19.55 0.66 -9.99
C PRO A 203 18.49 1.16 -10.98
N ASN A 204 17.23 0.85 -10.70
CA ASN A 204 16.09 1.26 -11.48
C ASN A 204 15.60 2.65 -11.07
N LYS A 205 15.98 3.67 -11.84
CA LYS A 205 15.59 5.08 -11.57
C LYS A 205 14.08 5.29 -11.42
N TRP A 206 13.26 4.48 -12.09
CA TRP A 206 11.79 4.59 -12.04
C TRP A 206 11.19 4.09 -10.73
N TRP A 207 11.94 3.35 -9.93
CA TRP A 207 11.56 2.97 -8.57
C TRP A 207 12.27 3.85 -7.55
N LEU A 208 13.57 4.09 -7.70
CA LEU A 208 14.33 4.91 -6.76
C LEU A 208 13.96 6.40 -6.76
N ALA A 209 13.32 6.91 -7.81
CA ALA A 209 12.77 8.26 -7.80
C ALA A 209 11.75 8.50 -6.66
N PHE A 210 11.13 7.44 -6.15
CA PHE A 210 10.17 7.51 -5.05
C PHE A 210 10.82 7.52 -3.66
N ALA A 211 12.14 7.28 -3.55
CA ALA A 211 12.86 7.26 -2.27
C ALA A 211 12.78 8.58 -1.50
N LYS A 212 12.61 9.71 -2.20
CA LYS A 212 12.48 11.05 -1.60
C LYS A 212 11.04 11.41 -1.24
N ARG A 213 10.06 10.57 -1.58
CA ARG A 213 8.65 10.78 -1.24
C ARG A 213 8.41 10.31 0.19
N LYS A 214 7.40 10.90 0.83
CA LYS A 214 6.93 10.51 2.16
C LYS A 214 5.49 10.06 2.03
N PHE A 215 5.22 8.81 2.39
CA PHE A 215 3.85 8.32 2.51
C PHE A 215 3.21 8.82 3.82
N MET A 216 1.97 9.31 3.76
CA MET A 216 1.21 9.86 4.91
C MET A 216 1.94 10.96 5.72
N ASN A 217 2.88 11.69 5.09
CA ASN A 217 3.80 12.62 5.76
C ASN A 217 4.59 12.02 6.94
N ILE A 218 4.66 10.69 7.04
CA ILE A 218 5.41 10.02 8.09
C ILE A 218 6.89 10.32 7.82
N VAL A 219 7.58 10.81 8.85
CA VAL A 219 9.02 11.03 8.79
C VAL A 219 9.70 9.67 8.85
N ILE A 220 10.35 9.31 7.74
CA ILE A 220 11.28 8.19 7.70
C ILE A 220 12.53 8.66 8.44
N LEU A 221 12.77 8.11 9.64
CA LEU A 221 13.97 8.35 10.42
C LEU A 221 15.13 7.50 9.88
#